data_AF-A0A7S4ERL7-F1
#
_entry.id   AF-A0A7S4ERL7-F1
#
_cell.length_a   1.000
_cell.length_b   1.000
_cell.length_c   1.000
_cell.angle_alpha   90.00
_cell.angle_beta   90.00
_cell.angle_gamma   90.00
#
_symmetry.space_group_name_H-M   'P 1'
#
loop_
_entity.id
_entity.type
_entity.pdbx_description
1 polymer ?
#
loop_
_entity_poly.entity_id
_entity_poly.type
_entity_poly.pdbx_seq_one_letter_code
_entity_poly.pdbx_strand_id
1 'polypeptide(L)'
;TNVMAPQRAEGRSAARATHKIEVASVDDYLHGADSDTLQESSRAACEVVARSLLATGMVILRDSRVKTADHEAFLDMLELYFDQDDAAKKLDERPDLHYQVGTTPELTEVPVCKTSPDCARLIQELPPGNEPAPIAGADPKWRFFWRIGDRPTGSQYEDLNAEPVTPAGFPSWSETMDRSRHAP
;
A
#
# COMPACT_ATOMS: atom_id res chain seq x y z
N THR A 1 -45.39 -28.80 6.62
CA THR A 1 -44.64 -27.92 5.70
C THR A 1 -43.17 -28.24 5.88
N ASN A 2 -42.58 -28.92 4.90
CA ASN A 2 -41.24 -29.48 4.97
C ASN A 2 -40.22 -28.38 4.66
N VAL A 3 -39.32 -28.04 5.59
CA VAL A 3 -38.29 -27.02 5.38
C VAL A 3 -37.09 -27.70 4.74
N MET A 4 -36.91 -27.46 3.44
CA MET A 4 -35.73 -27.88 2.67
C MET A 4 -34.51 -27.09 3.17
N ALA A 5 -33.53 -27.79 3.72
CA ALA A 5 -32.21 -27.23 4.00
C ALA A 5 -31.47 -26.92 2.69
N PRO A 6 -30.70 -25.82 2.60
CA PRO A 6 -29.96 -25.50 1.38
C PRO A 6 -28.81 -26.50 1.19
N GLN A 7 -28.78 -27.14 0.02
CA GLN A 7 -27.67 -27.99 -0.39
C GLN A 7 -26.42 -27.13 -0.58
N ARG A 8 -25.35 -27.46 0.16
CA ARG A 8 -24.01 -26.92 -0.07
C ARG A 8 -23.60 -27.25 -1.51
N ALA A 9 -23.36 -26.20 -2.31
CA ALA A 9 -22.71 -26.34 -3.59
C ALA A 9 -21.31 -26.93 -3.37
N GLU A 10 -21.08 -28.14 -3.85
CA GLU A 10 -19.75 -28.75 -3.92
C GLU A 10 -18.90 -27.94 -4.91
N GLY A 11 -18.02 -27.10 -4.37
CA GLY A 11 -17.09 -26.30 -5.16
C GLY A 11 -16.12 -27.19 -5.92
N ARG A 12 -16.06 -27.02 -7.23
CA ARG A 12 -15.00 -27.59 -8.09
C ARG A 12 -13.65 -27.12 -7.58
N SER A 13 -12.86 -28.05 -7.04
CA SER A 13 -11.44 -27.85 -6.77
C SER A 13 -10.70 -27.75 -8.11
N ALA A 14 -10.55 -26.54 -8.63
CA ALA A 14 -9.52 -26.27 -9.63
C ALA A 14 -8.17 -26.43 -8.93
N ALA A 15 -7.30 -27.27 -9.45
CA ALA A 15 -5.93 -27.40 -8.95
C ALA A 15 -5.29 -26.01 -8.94
N ARG A 16 -4.98 -25.50 -7.74
CA ARG A 16 -4.34 -24.19 -7.57
C ARG A 16 -2.93 -24.30 -8.14
N ALA A 17 -2.70 -23.71 -9.31
CA ALA A 17 -1.36 -23.60 -9.86
C ALA A 17 -0.47 -22.87 -8.83
N THR A 18 0.54 -23.56 -8.31
CA THR A 18 1.54 -22.95 -7.44
C THR A 18 2.50 -22.16 -8.30
N HIS A 19 2.25 -20.87 -8.44
CA HIS A 19 3.21 -19.96 -9.06
C HIS A 19 4.35 -19.68 -8.06
N LYS A 20 5.57 -20.07 -8.42
CA LYS A 20 6.76 -19.63 -7.71
C LYS A 20 7.06 -18.21 -8.14
N ILE A 21 7.08 -17.28 -7.19
CA ILE A 21 7.44 -15.89 -7.45
C ILE A 21 8.92 -15.75 -7.17
N GLU A 22 9.66 -15.34 -8.19
CA GLU A 22 11.10 -15.13 -8.12
C GLU A 22 11.41 -13.83 -7.37
N VAL A 23 12.57 -13.77 -6.74
CA VAL A 23 13.07 -12.56 -6.07
C VAL A 23 14.01 -11.83 -7.03
N ALA A 24 13.67 -10.60 -7.40
CA ALA A 24 14.56 -9.74 -8.17
C ALA A 24 15.46 -8.90 -7.24
N SER A 25 16.73 -8.77 -7.58
CA SER A 25 17.73 -8.00 -6.84
C SER A 25 17.79 -6.58 -7.37
N VAL A 26 17.48 -5.59 -6.52
CA VAL A 26 17.66 -4.17 -6.85
C VAL A 26 19.15 -3.84 -7.01
N ASP A 27 20.02 -4.52 -6.25
CA ASP A 27 21.48 -4.37 -6.38
C ASP A 27 21.96 -4.72 -7.80
N ASP A 28 21.42 -5.80 -8.38
CA ASP A 28 21.79 -6.27 -9.72
C ASP A 28 21.26 -5.33 -10.81
N TYR A 29 20.09 -4.71 -10.57
CA TYR A 29 19.52 -3.67 -11.42
C TYR A 29 20.39 -2.41 -11.44
N LEU A 30 20.80 -1.95 -10.26
CA LEU A 30 21.60 -0.73 -10.11
C LEU A 30 23.09 -0.94 -10.42
N HIS A 31 23.53 -2.18 -10.63
CA HIS A 31 24.91 -2.49 -10.97
C HIS A 31 25.29 -1.83 -12.30
N GLY A 32 26.17 -0.82 -12.25
CA GLY A 32 26.58 -0.06 -13.42
C GLY A 32 25.55 0.97 -13.91
N ALA A 33 24.66 1.45 -13.02
CA ALA A 33 23.68 2.51 -13.34
C ALA A 33 24.32 3.80 -13.90
N ASP A 34 25.61 4.03 -13.65
CA ASP A 34 26.39 5.16 -14.21
C ASP A 34 26.93 4.90 -15.64
N SER A 35 26.61 3.75 -16.24
CA SER A 35 27.02 3.40 -17.60
C SER A 35 25.90 3.67 -18.60
N ASP A 36 26.25 4.28 -19.74
CA ASP A 36 25.34 4.44 -20.89
C ASP A 36 24.91 3.10 -21.53
N THR A 37 25.49 1.97 -21.09
CA THR A 37 25.18 0.63 -21.59
C THR A 37 24.47 -0.19 -20.52
N LEU A 38 23.27 -0.70 -20.85
CA LEU A 38 22.54 -1.61 -19.99
C LEU A 38 23.35 -2.89 -19.76
N GLN A 39 23.69 -3.17 -18.50
CA GLN A 39 24.44 -4.37 -18.14
C GLN A 39 23.54 -5.61 -18.18
N GLU A 40 24.16 -6.77 -18.41
CA GLU A 40 23.45 -8.05 -18.46
C GLU A 40 22.76 -8.38 -17.13
N SER A 41 23.36 -8.00 -15.99
CA SER A 41 22.74 -8.14 -14.66
C SER A 41 21.47 -7.29 -14.52
N SER A 42 21.50 -6.04 -15.00
CA SER A 42 20.35 -5.15 -14.96
C SER A 42 19.22 -5.67 -15.85
N ARG A 43 19.58 -6.16 -17.04
CA ARG A 43 18.64 -6.80 -17.95
C ARG A 43 18.01 -8.04 -17.32
N ALA A 44 18.82 -8.93 -16.74
CA ALA A 44 18.34 -10.15 -16.10
C ALA A 44 17.37 -9.85 -14.93
N ALA A 45 17.69 -8.85 -14.10
CA ALA A 45 16.80 -8.41 -13.02
C ALA A 45 15.45 -7.90 -13.57
N CYS A 46 15.47 -7.09 -14.63
CA CYS A 46 14.25 -6.61 -15.31
C CYS A 46 13.42 -7.76 -15.92
N GLU A 47 14.07 -8.77 -16.50
CA GLU A 47 13.38 -9.93 -17.06
C GLU A 47 12.66 -10.74 -15.97
N VAL A 48 13.26 -10.89 -14.78
CA VAL A 48 12.61 -11.53 -13.63
C VAL A 48 11.37 -10.75 -13.19
N VAL A 49 11.47 -9.43 -13.08
CA VAL A 49 10.34 -8.55 -12.72
C VAL A 49 9.22 -8.66 -13.76
N ALA A 50 9.55 -8.54 -15.04
CA ALA A 50 8.58 -8.61 -16.13
C ALA A 50 7.86 -9.97 -16.16
N ARG A 51 8.60 -11.08 -16.05
CA ARG A 51 8.01 -12.42 -15.97
C ARG A 51 7.09 -12.56 -14.76
N SER A 52 7.48 -12.04 -13.60
CA SER A 52 6.69 -12.15 -12.36
C SER A 52 5.38 -11.37 -12.44
N LEU A 53 5.41 -10.14 -12.98
CA LEU A 53 4.20 -9.33 -13.22
C LEU A 53 3.28 -9.96 -14.25
N LEU A 54 3.81 -10.46 -15.37
CA LEU A 54 3.02 -11.11 -16.41
C LEU A 54 2.35 -12.40 -15.90
N ALA A 55 3.06 -13.18 -15.09
CA ALA A 55 2.55 -14.45 -14.61
C ALA A 55 1.62 -14.31 -13.39
N THR A 56 1.85 -13.33 -12.52
CA THR A 56 1.21 -13.28 -11.19
C THR A 56 0.66 -11.92 -10.79
N GLY A 57 1.02 -10.85 -11.48
CA GLY A 57 0.75 -9.47 -11.05
C GLY A 57 1.51 -9.04 -9.80
N MET A 58 2.43 -9.86 -9.29
CA MET A 58 3.21 -9.60 -8.08
C MET A 58 4.73 -9.72 -8.35
N VAL A 59 5.52 -8.97 -7.59
CA VAL A 59 6.99 -9.00 -7.61
C VAL A 59 7.50 -9.02 -6.18
N ILE A 60 8.59 -9.74 -5.93
CA ILE A 60 9.35 -9.65 -4.68
C ILE A 60 10.70 -9.02 -5.02
N LEU A 61 11.02 -7.91 -4.37
CA LEU A 61 12.29 -7.20 -4.53
C LEU A 61 13.17 -7.40 -3.30
N ARG A 62 14.47 -7.62 -3.51
CA ARG A 62 15.51 -7.57 -2.48
C ARG A 62 16.38 -6.36 -2.74
N ASP A 63 16.50 -5.48 -1.75
CA ASP A 63 17.35 -4.28 -1.80
C ASP A 63 18.28 -4.27 -0.59
N SER A 64 19.60 -4.33 -0.83
CA SER A 64 20.58 -4.37 0.27
C SER A 64 20.69 -3.05 1.04
N ARG A 65 20.17 -1.95 0.49
CA ARG A 65 20.18 -0.63 1.11
C ARG A 65 19.12 -0.50 2.21
N VAL A 66 18.09 -1.35 2.18
CA VAL A 66 17.04 -1.41 3.21
C VAL A 66 17.53 -2.28 4.35
N LYS A 67 17.79 -1.65 5.51
CA LYS A 67 18.24 -2.36 6.71
C LYS A 67 17.03 -2.88 7.48
N THR A 68 17.08 -4.14 7.91
CA THR A 68 16.03 -4.75 8.74
C THR A 68 15.77 -3.94 10.01
N ALA A 69 16.82 -3.46 10.68
CA ALA A 69 16.68 -2.68 11.91
C ALA A 69 15.92 -1.35 11.71
N ASP A 70 16.04 -0.71 10.53
CA ASP A 70 15.29 0.52 10.24
C ASP A 70 13.79 0.23 10.03
N HIS A 71 13.49 -0.93 9.42
CA HIS A 71 12.11 -1.40 9.25
C HIS A 71 11.47 -1.83 10.56
N GLU A 72 12.21 -2.54 11.42
CA GLU A 72 11.76 -2.93 12.77
C GLU A 72 11.45 -1.69 13.61
N ALA A 73 12.35 -0.71 13.67
CA ALA A 73 12.12 0.54 14.40
C ALA A 73 10.89 1.32 13.88
N PHE A 74 10.66 1.29 12.57
CA PHE A 74 9.47 1.89 11.95
C PHE A 74 8.18 1.17 12.38
N LEU A 75 8.16 -0.16 12.33
CA LEU A 75 7.00 -0.95 12.75
C LEU A 75 6.72 -0.77 14.25
N ASP A 76 7.73 -0.92 15.11
CA ASP A 76 7.60 -0.75 16.56
C ASP A 76 6.98 0.62 16.90
N MET A 77 7.45 1.69 16.23
CA MET A 77 6.93 3.03 16.45
C MET A 77 5.48 3.19 15.97
N LEU A 78 5.13 2.65 14.80
CA LEU A 78 3.76 2.70 14.29
C LEU A 78 2.81 1.88 15.16
N GLU A 79 3.23 0.71 15.63
CA GLU A 79 2.47 -0.11 16.55
C GLU A 79 2.19 0.65 17.86
N LEU A 80 3.22 1.25 18.46
CA LEU A 80 3.06 2.11 19.64
C LEU A 80 2.12 3.31 19.39
N TYR A 81 2.16 3.89 18.20
CA TYR A 81 1.26 4.99 17.83
C TYR A 81 -0.19 4.55 17.72
N PHE A 82 -0.46 3.42 17.06
CA PHE A 82 -1.83 2.94 16.87
C PHE A 82 -2.44 2.29 18.11
N ASP A 83 -1.61 1.85 19.07
CA ASP A 83 -2.03 1.36 20.39
C ASP A 83 -2.58 2.47 21.31
N GLN A 84 -2.37 3.74 20.97
CA GLN A 84 -2.97 4.87 21.69
C GLN A 84 -4.50 4.89 21.58
N ASP A 85 -5.13 5.51 22.59
CA ASP A 85 -6.56 5.83 22.57
C ASP A 85 -6.91 6.64 21.32
N ASP A 86 -8.10 6.38 20.77
CA ASP A 86 -8.61 7.10 19.60
C ASP A 86 -8.59 8.61 19.80
N ALA A 87 -8.95 9.11 20.99
CA ALA A 87 -8.95 10.53 21.29
C ALA A 87 -7.56 11.18 21.12
N ALA A 88 -6.47 10.46 21.41
CA ALA A 88 -5.11 10.95 21.20
C ALA A 88 -4.77 11.00 19.71
N LYS A 89 -5.05 9.91 18.97
CA LYS A 89 -4.81 9.84 17.52
C LYS A 89 -5.58 10.92 16.77
N LYS A 90 -6.84 11.19 17.15
CA LYS A 90 -7.69 12.22 16.50
C LYS A 90 -7.11 13.64 16.54
N LEU A 91 -6.18 13.93 17.45
CA LEU A 91 -5.48 15.23 17.48
C LEU A 91 -4.58 15.43 16.24
N ASP A 92 -4.21 14.35 15.57
CA ASP A 92 -3.37 14.36 14.37
C ASP A 92 -4.18 14.45 13.07
N GLU A 93 -5.51 14.58 13.14
CA GLU A 93 -6.36 14.74 11.96
C GLU A 93 -6.14 16.09 11.28
N ARG A 94 -6.22 16.12 9.95
CA ARG A 94 -6.34 17.37 9.17
C ARG A 94 -7.51 17.26 8.18
N PRO A 95 -8.77 17.35 8.66
CA PRO A 95 -9.95 17.23 7.79
C PRO A 95 -10.03 18.35 6.74
N ASP A 96 -9.52 19.53 7.08
CA ASP A 96 -9.37 20.70 6.21
C ASP A 96 -8.43 20.44 5.02
N LEU A 97 -7.48 19.52 5.18
CA LEU A 97 -6.56 19.08 4.13
C LEU A 97 -6.97 17.73 3.52
N HIS A 98 -8.27 17.41 3.56
CA HIS A 98 -8.82 16.17 3.02
C HIS A 98 -8.16 14.89 3.57
N TYR A 99 -7.64 14.94 4.80
CA TYR A 99 -6.87 13.85 5.42
C TYR A 99 -5.63 13.40 4.65
N GLN A 100 -5.02 14.30 3.86
CA GLN A 100 -3.82 14.01 3.07
C GLN A 100 -2.51 13.99 3.90
N VAL A 101 -2.58 14.41 5.16
CA VAL A 101 -1.49 14.36 6.14
C VAL A 101 -2.05 13.97 7.52
N GLY A 102 -1.24 13.29 8.33
CA GLY A 102 -1.63 12.89 9.68
C GLY A 102 -2.62 11.71 9.66
N THR A 103 -3.50 11.64 10.65
CA THR A 103 -4.37 10.46 10.80
C THR A 103 -5.67 10.58 10.01
N THR A 104 -6.16 9.45 9.52
CA THR A 104 -7.52 9.28 8.99
C THR A 104 -8.21 8.20 9.83
N PRO A 105 -9.27 8.55 10.58
CA PRO A 105 -10.03 7.58 11.36
C PRO A 105 -10.73 6.55 10.49
N GLU A 106 -11.02 5.39 11.09
CA GLU A 106 -11.91 4.42 10.47
C GLU A 106 -13.25 5.04 10.06
N LEU A 107 -13.87 4.44 9.05
CA LEU A 107 -15.17 4.80 8.49
C LEU A 107 -15.25 6.21 7.87
N THR A 108 -14.13 6.92 7.76
CA THR A 108 -14.06 8.24 7.11
C THR A 108 -14.19 8.14 5.59
N GLU A 109 -13.57 7.14 4.97
CA GLU A 109 -13.54 7.01 3.51
C GLU A 109 -14.56 6.00 2.99
N VAL A 110 -15.37 6.44 2.02
CA VAL A 110 -16.39 5.60 1.36
C VAL A 110 -15.88 5.23 -0.04
N PRO A 111 -15.78 3.93 -0.37
CA PRO A 111 -15.34 3.51 -1.71
C PRO A 111 -16.26 4.07 -2.80
N VAL A 112 -15.68 4.64 -3.86
CA VAL A 112 -16.42 5.25 -4.98
C VAL A 112 -17.44 4.28 -5.58
N CYS A 113 -17.10 3.00 -5.71
CA CYS A 113 -17.96 1.98 -6.29
C CYS A 113 -19.18 1.63 -5.42
N LYS A 114 -19.25 2.12 -4.18
CA LYS A 114 -20.45 2.07 -3.34
C LYS A 114 -21.46 3.16 -3.70
N THR A 115 -20.99 4.30 -4.21
CA THR A 115 -21.83 5.48 -4.47
C THR A 115 -22.01 5.80 -5.96
N SER A 116 -21.16 5.25 -6.82
CA SER A 116 -21.17 5.47 -8.28
C SER A 116 -21.91 4.35 -9.02
N PRO A 117 -23.04 4.65 -9.69
CA PRO A 117 -23.73 3.69 -10.55
C PRO A 117 -22.86 3.19 -11.71
N ASP A 118 -21.96 4.03 -12.23
CA ASP A 118 -21.07 3.67 -13.33
C ASP A 118 -20.06 2.61 -12.90
N CYS A 119 -19.44 2.76 -11.71
CA CYS A 119 -18.55 1.72 -11.22
C CYS A 119 -19.32 0.43 -10.90
N ALA A 120 -20.52 0.52 -10.31
CA ALA A 120 -21.34 -0.65 -10.05
C ALA A 120 -21.68 -1.42 -11.33
N ARG A 121 -21.97 -0.72 -12.43
CA ARG A 121 -22.17 -1.33 -13.75
C ARG A 121 -20.91 -2.02 -14.27
N LEU A 122 -19.75 -1.37 -14.18
CA LEU A 122 -18.47 -1.96 -14.61
C LEU A 122 -18.17 -3.27 -13.87
N ILE A 123 -18.45 -3.33 -12.57
CA ILE A 123 -18.27 -4.54 -11.77
C ILE A 123 -19.18 -5.68 -12.28
N GLN A 124 -20.42 -5.38 -12.67
CA GLN A 124 -21.37 -6.36 -13.20
C GLN A 124 -20.98 -6.89 -14.60
N GLU A 125 -20.21 -6.12 -15.36
CA GLU A 125 -19.72 -6.49 -16.69
C GLU A 125 -18.45 -7.35 -16.63
N LEU A 126 -17.83 -7.52 -15.45
CA LEU A 126 -16.64 -8.35 -15.29
C LEU A 126 -16.94 -9.83 -15.54
N PRO A 127 -16.00 -10.59 -16.14
CA PRO A 127 -16.14 -12.03 -16.29
C PRO A 127 -16.36 -12.73 -14.93
N PRO A 128 -17.16 -13.81 -14.86
CA PRO A 128 -17.38 -14.54 -13.63
C PRO A 128 -16.07 -15.00 -12.98
N GLY A 129 -15.90 -14.69 -11.69
CA GLY A 129 -14.68 -14.95 -10.92
C GLY A 129 -13.66 -13.81 -10.94
N ASN A 130 -13.89 -12.75 -11.71
CA ASN A 130 -13.04 -11.54 -11.73
C ASN A 130 -13.67 -10.37 -10.96
N GLU A 131 -14.88 -10.51 -10.45
CA GLU A 131 -15.53 -9.51 -9.63
C GLU A 131 -14.77 -9.27 -8.30
N PRO A 132 -14.65 -8.02 -7.85
CA PRO A 132 -14.13 -7.73 -6.52
C PRO A 132 -15.06 -8.28 -5.43
N ALA A 133 -14.51 -8.45 -4.23
CA ALA A 133 -15.33 -8.73 -3.06
C ALA A 133 -16.40 -7.63 -2.86
N PRO A 134 -17.62 -7.98 -2.41
CA PRO A 134 -18.67 -6.99 -2.16
C PRO A 134 -18.21 -5.89 -1.19
N ILE A 135 -18.54 -4.64 -1.53
CA ILE A 135 -18.18 -3.48 -0.70
C ILE A 135 -19.11 -3.43 0.52
N ALA A 136 -18.59 -3.78 1.69
CA ALA A 136 -19.37 -3.81 2.92
C ALA A 136 -19.77 -2.41 3.43
N GLY A 137 -18.85 -1.44 3.37
CA GLY A 137 -18.91 -0.26 4.21
C GLY A 137 -18.00 0.87 3.78
N ALA A 138 -17.94 1.90 4.61
CA ALA A 138 -16.77 2.75 4.65
C ALA A 138 -15.56 1.93 5.11
N ASP A 139 -14.35 2.39 4.78
CA ASP A 139 -13.10 1.68 5.09
C ASP A 139 -12.92 1.55 6.61
N PRO A 140 -12.86 0.34 7.18
CA PRO A 140 -12.76 0.14 8.62
C PRO A 140 -11.36 0.39 9.18
N LYS A 141 -10.36 0.69 8.34
CA LYS A 141 -8.98 0.87 8.83
C LYS A 141 -8.67 2.33 9.12
N TRP A 142 -7.98 2.53 10.23
CA TRP A 142 -7.22 3.76 10.47
C TRP A 142 -6.04 3.83 9.51
N ARG A 143 -5.68 5.05 9.12
CA ARG A 143 -4.49 5.34 8.31
C ARG A 143 -3.72 6.48 8.91
N PHE A 144 -2.42 6.48 8.65
CA PHE A 144 -1.59 7.65 8.89
C PHE A 144 -0.87 8.00 7.58
N PHE A 145 -1.06 9.21 7.11
CA PHE A 145 -0.42 9.74 5.92
C PHE A 145 0.86 10.49 6.31
N TRP A 146 1.98 9.90 5.90
CA TRP A 146 3.29 10.52 5.93
C TRP A 146 3.79 10.77 4.51
N ARG A 147 4.35 11.95 4.28
CA ARG A 147 4.89 12.30 2.97
C ARG A 147 6.23 11.65 2.72
N ILE A 148 6.43 11.12 1.52
CA ILE A 148 7.74 10.64 1.06
C ILE A 148 8.40 11.74 0.24
N GLY A 149 9.66 12.04 0.56
CA GLY A 149 10.50 12.99 -0.17
C GLY A 149 10.22 14.47 0.10
N ASP A 150 11.10 15.30 -0.48
CA ASP A 150 11.03 16.75 -0.36
C ASP A 150 9.87 17.32 -1.20
N ARG A 151 9.32 18.44 -0.75
CA ARG A 151 8.22 19.13 -1.43
C ARG A 151 8.76 20.23 -2.33
N PRO A 152 8.14 20.47 -3.50
CA PRO A 152 8.48 21.62 -4.32
C PRO A 152 8.22 22.92 -3.55
N THR A 153 9.11 23.91 -3.66
CA THR A 153 9.02 25.19 -2.94
C THR A 153 7.85 26.08 -3.40
N GLY A 154 7.25 25.78 -4.55
CA GLY A 154 6.02 26.40 -5.03
C GLY A 154 5.15 25.36 -5.73
N SER A 155 3.87 25.34 -5.39
CA SER A 155 2.87 24.43 -5.97
C SER A 155 1.55 25.18 -6.13
N GLN A 156 0.85 24.93 -7.23
CA GLN A 156 -0.55 25.37 -7.42
C GLN A 156 -1.53 24.57 -6.53
N TYR A 157 -1.04 23.53 -5.86
CA TYR A 157 -1.78 22.68 -4.94
C TYR A 157 -1.10 22.76 -3.56
N GLU A 158 -1.38 23.85 -2.84
CA GLU A 158 -0.75 24.14 -1.53
C GLU A 158 -1.05 23.04 -0.51
N ASP A 159 -2.25 22.46 -0.53
CA ASP A 159 -2.66 21.38 0.38
C ASP A 159 -1.81 20.11 0.20
N LEU A 160 -1.35 19.82 -1.02
CA LEU A 160 -0.43 18.70 -1.29
C LEU A 160 1.00 18.96 -0.81
N ASN A 161 1.29 20.21 -0.44
CA ASN A 161 2.54 20.67 0.15
C ASN A 161 2.43 20.93 1.65
N ALA A 162 1.30 20.58 2.28
CA ALA A 162 1.11 20.75 3.71
C ALA A 162 2.23 20.09 4.54
N GLU A 163 2.56 20.74 5.66
CA GLU A 163 3.53 20.19 6.59
C GLU A 163 3.04 18.87 7.20
N PRO A 164 3.94 17.89 7.40
CA PRO A 164 3.56 16.59 7.93
C PRO A 164 3.23 16.72 9.41
N VAL A 165 2.30 15.88 9.89
CA VAL A 165 1.92 15.85 11.30
C VAL A 165 2.89 14.98 12.07
N THR A 166 3.48 15.53 13.14
CA THR A 166 4.29 14.79 14.10
C THR A 166 3.45 14.55 15.37
N PRO A 167 3.10 13.29 15.69
CA PRO A 167 2.30 12.99 16.88
C PRO A 167 2.95 13.44 18.19
N ALA A 168 2.14 13.93 19.11
CA ALA A 168 2.60 14.25 20.45
C ALA A 168 3.10 12.98 21.16
N GLY A 169 4.27 13.07 21.82
CA GLY A 169 4.88 11.92 22.50
C GLY A 169 5.78 11.04 21.62
N PHE A 170 5.88 11.32 20.31
CA PHE A 170 6.75 10.59 19.37
C PHE A 170 7.85 11.51 18.82
N PRO A 171 8.85 11.91 19.63
CA PRO A 171 9.86 12.88 19.20
C PRO A 171 10.73 12.38 18.05
N SER A 172 10.88 11.06 17.89
CA SER A 172 11.64 10.42 16.81
C SER A 172 10.79 10.11 15.57
N TRP A 173 9.54 10.58 15.50
CA TRP A 173 8.60 10.22 14.43
C TRP A 173 9.17 10.53 13.05
N SER A 174 9.48 11.79 12.77
CA SER A 174 9.95 12.23 11.46
C SER A 174 11.24 11.51 11.06
N GLU A 175 12.19 11.39 11.98
CA GLU A 175 13.45 10.70 11.74
C GLU A 175 13.22 9.22 11.39
N THR A 176 12.33 8.53 12.10
CA THR A 176 12.07 7.11 11.90
C THR A 176 11.29 6.86 10.61
N MET A 177 10.25 7.66 10.35
CA MET A 177 9.50 7.62 9.09
C MET A 177 10.43 7.89 7.90
N ASP A 178 11.34 8.86 8.03
CA ASP A 178 12.25 9.22 6.95
C ASP A 178 13.40 8.23 6.80
N ARG A 179 13.92 7.61 7.87
CA ARG A 179 14.98 6.60 7.76
C ARG A 179 14.52 5.32 7.06
N SER A 180 13.24 4.96 7.22
CA SER A 180 12.63 3.85 6.46
C SER A 180 12.60 4.13 4.95
N ARG A 181 12.82 5.39 4.54
CA ARG A 181 12.95 5.84 3.15
C ARG A 181 14.44 5.80 2.76
N HIS A 182 14.88 4.77 2.04
CA HIS A 182 16.12 4.89 1.29
C HIS A 182 15.78 5.63 -0.01
N ALA A 183 15.98 6.95 -0.03
CA ALA A 183 15.99 7.69 -1.29
C ALA A 183 17.34 7.43 -1.98
N PRO A 184 17.36 7.13 -3.29
CA PRO A 184 18.61 7.10 -4.07
C PRO A 184 19.30 8.47 -4.07
#